data_AF-A0A0I9N818-F1
#
_entry.id   AF-A0A0I9N818-F1
#
_cell.length_a   1.000
_cell.length_b   1.000
_cell.length_c   1.000
_cell.angle_alpha   90.00
_cell.angle_beta   90.00
_cell.angle_gamma   90.00
#
_symmetry.space_group_name_H-M   'P 1'
#
loop_
_entity.id
_entity.type
_entity.pdbx_description
1 polymer ?
#
loop_
_entity_poly.entity_id
_entity_poly.type
_entity_poly.pdbx_seq_one_letter_code
_entity_poly.pdbx_strand_id
1 'polypeptide(L)'
;MVSVPSSSPSHTGATGSDQPAESLPKAKIDSPTEEELPQNEKSPIPSTTDVEQLSEQAPGMFKVSAGEATEEIRSATGIMKFPCFFTYLEWSDCSSTCRVSGQDYPQRFRKVNKSSIIQARNGGKPECPSNLVDQVDSAPCNTYLCPTNLSSYGFSEHCHYNDANLRAIGGCFKIRDVPLDDRLILIDTNLTEKCDCSSAVHL
;
A
#
# COMPACT_ATOMS: atom_id res chain seq x y z
N MET A 1 -56.97 -42.75 -4.34
CA MET A 1 -55.82 -43.39 -3.68
C MET A 1 -55.91 -43.09 -2.21
N VAL A 2 -56.05 -44.13 -1.40
CA VAL A 2 -56.24 -44.07 0.06
C VAL A 2 -54.94 -44.51 0.71
N SER A 3 -54.45 -43.76 1.72
CA SER A 3 -53.62 -44.32 2.80
C SER A 3 -53.73 -43.46 4.06
N VAL A 4 -54.17 -44.14 5.11
CA VAL A 4 -54.30 -43.77 6.54
C VAL A 4 -52.96 -44.10 7.26
N PRO A 5 -52.65 -43.52 8.43
CA PRO A 5 -51.36 -43.69 9.12
C PRO A 5 -51.34 -44.93 10.05
N SER A 6 -50.14 -45.38 10.47
CA SER A 6 -49.97 -46.48 11.43
C SER A 6 -48.72 -46.35 12.32
N SER A 7 -48.97 -46.07 13.60
CA SER A 7 -48.53 -46.76 14.84
C SER A 7 -47.05 -47.15 15.10
N SER A 8 -46.47 -46.49 16.13
CA SER A 8 -45.78 -46.93 17.39
C SER A 8 -45.39 -48.43 17.63
N PRO A 9 -44.80 -48.82 18.79
CA PRO A 9 -43.61 -48.38 19.56
C PRO A 9 -42.73 -49.59 20.03
N SER A 10 -41.59 -49.37 20.70
CA SER A 10 -40.95 -50.41 21.54
C SER A 10 -40.29 -49.81 22.79
N HIS A 11 -40.64 -50.40 23.95
CA HIS A 11 -40.27 -50.07 25.32
C HIS A 11 -39.17 -50.99 25.87
N THR A 12 -38.39 -50.47 26.84
CA THR A 12 -38.01 -51.03 28.17
C THR A 12 -37.19 -49.93 28.89
N GLY A 13 -37.47 -49.41 30.10
CA GLY A 13 -37.79 -49.99 31.42
C GLY A 13 -36.47 -50.07 32.24
N ALA A 14 -36.28 -49.57 33.48
CA ALA A 14 -37.11 -48.94 34.51
C ALA A 14 -36.19 -48.36 35.64
N THR A 15 -36.74 -47.44 36.46
CA THR A 15 -36.51 -47.17 37.93
C THR A 15 -35.08 -46.91 38.46
N GLY A 16 -34.80 -45.99 39.40
CA GLY A 16 -35.58 -45.09 40.25
C GLY A 16 -34.71 -44.56 41.41
N SER A 17 -34.96 -43.30 41.79
CA SER A 17 -34.89 -42.71 43.14
C SER A 17 -33.57 -42.47 43.94
N ASP A 18 -33.52 -41.23 44.47
CA ASP A 18 -33.05 -40.79 45.80
C ASP A 18 -31.71 -40.03 45.94
N GLN A 19 -31.86 -38.73 46.23
CA GLN A 19 -30.96 -37.85 47.01
C GLN A 19 -31.17 -38.12 48.52
N PRO A 20 -30.21 -37.86 49.44
CA PRO A 20 -29.85 -36.48 49.83
C PRO A 20 -28.39 -36.26 50.33
N ALA A 21 -28.16 -35.03 50.81
CA ALA A 21 -26.92 -34.29 51.05
C ALA A 21 -26.01 -34.70 52.23
N GLU A 22 -24.72 -34.35 52.11
CA GLU A 22 -23.73 -33.92 53.14
C GLU A 22 -22.40 -33.61 52.37
N SER A 23 -21.46 -32.73 52.70
CA SER A 23 -21.24 -31.63 53.65
C SER A 23 -19.94 -30.90 53.19
N LEU A 24 -19.81 -29.61 53.49
CA LEU A 24 -18.69 -28.70 53.15
C LEU A 24 -17.47 -28.89 54.08
N PRO A 25 -16.24 -28.45 53.70
CA PRO A 25 -15.78 -27.07 54.00
C PRO A 25 -14.92 -26.45 52.87
N LYS A 26 -15.19 -25.23 52.37
CA LYS A 26 -14.85 -23.88 52.85
C LYS A 26 -13.34 -23.55 52.90
N ALA A 27 -12.85 -22.82 51.89
CA ALA A 27 -11.84 -21.75 52.00
C ALA A 27 -11.87 -20.93 50.68
N LYS A 28 -12.45 -19.73 50.65
CA LYS A 28 -11.94 -18.40 51.06
C LYS A 28 -11.27 -17.68 49.86
N ILE A 29 -12.02 -16.71 49.34
CA ILE A 29 -11.57 -15.64 48.44
C ILE A 29 -10.59 -14.77 49.22
N ASP A 30 -9.42 -14.47 48.64
CA ASP A 30 -8.70 -13.22 48.83
C ASP A 30 -7.76 -13.00 47.62
N SER A 31 -7.82 -11.79 47.05
CA SER A 31 -6.79 -11.12 46.23
C SER A 31 -6.62 -9.73 46.84
N PRO A 32 -5.55 -8.95 46.57
CA PRO A 32 -4.45 -9.17 45.62
C PRO A 32 -3.04 -8.95 46.22
N THR A 33 -2.00 -9.48 45.57
CA THR A 33 -0.62 -8.95 45.71
C THR A 33 0.06 -9.02 44.35
N GLU A 34 0.64 -7.89 43.94
CA GLU A 34 1.49 -7.73 42.76
C GLU A 34 2.70 -8.68 42.80
N GLU A 35 2.95 -9.39 41.70
CA GLU A 35 4.20 -10.11 41.49
C GLU A 35 4.69 -9.79 40.05
N GLU A 36 5.74 -8.97 40.01
CA GLU A 36 6.47 -8.53 38.82
C GLU A 36 7.59 -9.54 38.49
N LEU A 37 7.66 -10.04 37.24
CA LEU A 37 8.88 -10.40 36.47
C LEU A 37 8.52 -11.20 35.18
N PRO A 38 9.42 -11.39 34.19
CA PRO A 38 10.55 -10.57 33.70
C PRO A 38 10.39 -10.18 32.21
N GLN A 39 11.05 -9.10 31.80
CA GLN A 39 11.21 -8.72 30.39
C GLN A 39 12.15 -9.70 29.68
N ASN A 40 11.64 -10.40 28.66
CA ASN A 40 12.43 -11.20 27.73
C ASN A 40 12.82 -10.34 26.52
N GLU A 41 13.94 -9.64 26.61
CA GLU A 41 14.57 -8.99 25.46
C GLU A 41 15.30 -10.02 24.59
N LYS A 42 14.59 -10.61 23.62
CA LYS A 42 15.20 -11.06 22.36
C LYS A 42 14.14 -11.27 21.27
N SER A 43 13.71 -10.18 20.65
CA SER A 43 13.03 -10.21 19.35
C SER A 43 13.89 -9.47 18.33
N PRO A 44 14.27 -10.07 17.19
CA PRO A 44 15.15 -9.43 16.22
C PRO A 44 14.30 -8.54 15.30
N ILE A 45 13.93 -7.36 15.78
CA ILE A 45 13.45 -6.29 14.92
C ILE A 45 14.64 -5.35 14.73
N PRO A 46 15.22 -5.23 13.52
CA PRO A 46 16.35 -4.35 13.30
C PRO A 46 15.94 -2.89 13.59
N SER A 47 16.87 -2.14 14.20
CA SER A 47 16.66 -0.74 14.54
C SER A 47 16.55 0.08 13.24
N THR A 48 15.75 1.14 13.25
CA THR A 48 15.64 2.07 12.11
C THR A 48 16.99 2.68 11.70
N THR A 49 17.97 2.67 12.61
CA THR A 49 19.36 3.10 12.37
C THR A 49 20.15 2.17 11.46
N ASP A 50 19.80 0.86 11.41
CA ASP A 50 20.47 -0.12 10.54
C ASP A 50 20.02 0.01 9.07
N VAL A 51 18.84 0.61 8.84
CA VAL A 51 18.27 0.83 7.49
C VAL A 51 18.93 2.03 6.81
N GLU A 52 19.26 3.08 7.57
CA GLU A 52 19.94 4.27 7.02
C GLU A 52 21.39 3.96 6.62
N GLN A 53 22.12 3.13 7.39
CA GLN A 53 23.52 2.81 7.10
C GLN A 53 23.73 1.95 5.84
N LEU A 54 22.76 1.12 5.43
CA LEU A 54 22.87 0.36 4.19
C LEU A 54 22.58 1.19 2.93
N SER A 55 21.89 2.34 3.07
CA SER A 55 21.53 3.18 1.93
C SER A 55 22.68 4.10 1.47
N GLU A 56 23.72 4.29 2.28
CA GLU A 56 24.82 5.23 1.99
C GLU A 56 25.98 4.66 1.16
N GLN A 57 25.94 3.38 0.79
CA GLN A 57 27.02 2.72 0.02
C GLN A 57 26.64 2.37 -1.44
N ALA A 58 25.94 3.28 -2.10
CA ALA A 58 26.00 3.34 -3.57
C ALA A 58 27.07 4.38 -3.95
N PRO A 59 28.28 3.98 -4.42
CA PRO A 59 29.22 4.95 -4.98
C PRO A 59 28.50 5.69 -6.09
N GLY A 60 28.53 7.03 -6.03
CA GLY A 60 27.84 7.92 -6.95
C GLY A 60 28.26 7.64 -8.40
N MET A 61 27.55 6.72 -9.06
CA MET A 61 27.62 6.57 -10.49
C MET A 61 27.15 7.89 -11.07
N PHE A 62 28.09 8.60 -11.69
CA PHE A 62 27.90 9.82 -12.45
C PHE A 62 26.47 9.91 -13.02
N LYS A 63 25.66 10.84 -12.50
CA LYS A 63 24.31 11.16 -13.01
C LYS A 63 24.38 11.88 -14.36
N VAL A 64 25.16 11.35 -15.31
CA VAL A 64 25.30 11.94 -16.64
C VAL A 64 24.35 11.20 -17.57
N SER A 65 23.17 11.78 -17.80
CA SER A 65 22.36 11.38 -18.95
C SER A 65 22.91 12.06 -20.20
N ALA A 66 23.42 11.26 -21.12
CA ALA A 66 23.84 11.70 -22.44
C ALA A 66 22.72 11.47 -23.46
N GLY A 67 22.64 12.35 -24.45
CA GLY A 67 21.77 12.21 -25.61
C GLY A 67 22.58 12.29 -26.91
N GLU A 68 22.01 11.75 -27.99
CA GLU A 68 22.54 11.82 -29.34
C GLU A 68 21.47 12.45 -30.24
N ALA A 69 21.84 13.48 -31.00
CA ALA A 69 21.00 14.07 -32.03
C ALA A 69 21.67 13.91 -33.39
N THR A 70 20.91 13.46 -34.40
CA THR A 70 21.39 13.34 -35.78
C THR A 70 20.44 14.08 -36.72
N GLU A 71 21.00 14.96 -37.55
CA GLU A 71 20.31 15.52 -38.71
C GLU A 71 20.65 14.70 -39.94
N GLU A 72 19.65 14.38 -40.76
CA GLU A 72 19.85 13.60 -41.99
C GLU A 72 20.14 14.52 -43.18
N ILE A 73 21.42 14.67 -43.54
CA ILE A 73 21.78 15.23 -44.85
C ILE A 73 21.92 14.10 -45.87
N ARG A 74 21.07 14.13 -46.90
CA ARG A 74 21.25 13.29 -48.11
C ARG A 74 22.36 13.91 -48.98
N SER A 75 23.49 13.24 -49.12
CA SER A 75 24.55 13.60 -50.08
C SER A 75 24.64 12.58 -51.22
N ALA A 76 25.21 12.99 -52.36
CA ALA A 76 25.38 12.15 -53.56
C ALA A 76 26.27 10.90 -53.33
N THR A 77 26.99 10.83 -52.21
CA THR A 77 27.86 9.72 -51.78
C THR A 77 27.31 8.92 -50.58
N GLY A 78 26.08 9.17 -50.14
CA GLY A 78 25.45 8.51 -49.00
C GLY A 78 25.04 9.47 -47.88
N ILE A 79 24.32 8.96 -46.87
CA ILE A 79 23.90 9.73 -45.68
C ILE A 79 25.09 9.77 -44.71
N MET A 80 25.79 10.91 -44.63
CA MET A 80 26.79 11.14 -43.56
C MET A 80 26.07 11.67 -42.33
N LYS A 81 25.86 10.80 -41.33
CA LYS A 81 25.37 11.18 -40.00
C LYS A 81 26.54 11.58 -39.13
N PHE A 82 26.63 12.86 -38.77
CA PHE A 82 27.59 13.31 -37.77
C PHE A 82 26.83 13.56 -36.46
N PRO A 83 26.94 12.66 -35.47
CA PRO A 83 26.18 12.79 -34.24
C PRO A 83 26.66 13.98 -33.42
N CYS A 84 25.69 14.73 -32.91
CA CYS A 84 25.91 15.71 -31.86
C CYS A 84 25.69 15.06 -30.52
N PHE A 85 26.72 15.11 -29.68
CA PHE A 85 26.68 14.62 -28.32
C PHE A 85 26.37 15.77 -27.39
N PHE A 86 25.54 15.52 -26.39
CA PHE A 86 25.21 16.49 -25.37
C PHE A 86 24.83 15.77 -24.08
N THR A 87 24.84 16.51 -22.99
CA THR A 87 24.33 16.05 -21.70
C THR A 87 23.15 16.89 -21.29
N TYR A 88 22.23 16.31 -20.52
CA TYR A 88 21.19 17.09 -19.88
C TYR A 88 21.70 17.75 -18.60
N LEU A 89 21.09 18.89 -18.25
CA LEU A 89 21.12 19.43 -16.89
C LEU A 89 20.42 18.48 -15.92
N GLU A 90 20.56 18.77 -14.62
CA GLU A 90 19.81 18.06 -13.60
C GLU A 90 18.31 18.21 -13.80
N TRP A 91 17.57 17.19 -13.34
CA TRP A 91 16.12 17.23 -13.29
C TRP A 91 15.64 18.35 -12.38
N SER A 92 14.58 19.04 -12.80
CA SER A 92 13.81 19.91 -11.92
C SER A 92 13.20 19.14 -10.77
N ASP A 93 12.74 19.89 -9.76
CA ASP A 93 11.77 19.38 -8.82
C ASP A 93 10.53 18.85 -9.53
N CYS A 94 9.90 17.87 -8.91
CA CYS A 94 8.64 17.35 -9.38
C CYS A 94 7.55 18.41 -9.21
N SER A 95 6.68 18.56 -10.22
CA SER A 95 5.57 19.53 -10.20
C SER A 95 4.61 19.37 -9.01
N SER A 96 4.54 18.16 -8.44
CA SER A 96 3.79 17.86 -7.22
C SER A 96 4.52 16.82 -6.39
N THR A 97 4.24 16.76 -5.10
CA THR A 97 4.80 15.75 -4.19
C THR A 97 4.19 14.37 -4.38
N CYS A 98 2.98 14.27 -4.96
CA CYS A 98 2.24 13.03 -5.17
C CYS A 98 1.22 13.21 -6.31
N ARG A 99 0.65 12.10 -6.79
CA ARG A 99 -0.39 12.09 -7.82
C ARG A 99 -1.79 12.20 -7.21
N VAL A 100 -2.60 13.12 -7.71
CA VAL A 100 -4.02 13.20 -7.37
C VAL A 100 -4.80 12.18 -8.21
N SER A 101 -5.74 11.45 -7.59
CA SER A 101 -6.56 10.46 -8.32
C SER A 101 -7.36 11.12 -9.45
N GLY A 102 -7.36 10.50 -10.63
CA GLY A 102 -8.01 11.04 -11.83
C GLY A 102 -7.24 12.15 -12.56
N GLN A 103 -6.04 12.51 -12.10
CA GLN A 103 -5.17 13.48 -12.76
C GLN A 103 -3.94 12.82 -13.40
N ASP A 104 -3.29 13.54 -14.31
CA ASP A 104 -2.03 13.13 -14.93
C ASP A 104 -0.90 13.00 -13.89
N TYR A 105 0.13 12.21 -14.23
CA TYR A 105 1.30 12.07 -13.39
C TYR A 105 2.02 13.41 -13.23
N PRO A 106 2.43 13.77 -11.99
CA PRO A 106 3.37 14.86 -11.79
C PRO A 106 4.59 14.67 -12.69
N GLN A 107 4.98 15.74 -13.36
CA GLN A 107 6.12 15.77 -14.25
C GLN A 107 7.30 16.49 -13.61
N ARG A 108 8.50 16.09 -14.01
CA ARG A 108 9.74 16.85 -13.87
C ARG A 108 10.38 16.99 -15.24
N PHE A 109 11.16 18.04 -15.41
CA PHE A 109 11.77 18.38 -16.68
C PHE A 109 13.27 18.61 -16.52
N ARG A 110 14.01 18.41 -17.60
CA ARG A 110 15.42 18.81 -17.71
C ARG A 110 15.66 19.36 -19.11
N LYS A 111 16.69 20.21 -19.23
CA LYS A 111 17.06 20.84 -20.48
C LYS A 111 18.45 20.38 -20.90
N VAL A 112 18.74 20.48 -22.19
CA VAL A 112 20.10 20.25 -22.68
C VAL A 112 21.06 21.26 -22.05
N ASN A 113 22.20 20.78 -21.59
CA ASN A 113 23.28 21.64 -21.15
C ASN A 113 24.00 22.22 -22.38
N LYS A 114 23.80 23.51 -22.63
CA LYS A 114 24.33 24.20 -23.82
C LYS A 114 25.85 24.06 -23.95
N SER A 115 26.58 24.07 -22.83
CA SER A 115 28.04 24.01 -22.84
C SER A 115 28.60 22.61 -23.07
N SER A 116 27.76 21.55 -23.06
CA SER A 116 28.19 20.17 -23.31
C SER A 116 27.90 19.68 -24.73
N ILE A 117 27.31 20.52 -25.58
CA ILE A 117 27.06 20.18 -26.98
C ILE A 117 28.40 20.11 -27.71
N ILE A 118 28.74 18.92 -28.21
CA ILE A 118 29.97 18.62 -28.94
C ILE A 118 29.63 17.94 -30.25
N GLN A 119 30.19 18.44 -31.34
CA GLN A 119 30.16 17.78 -32.65
C GLN A 119 31.37 16.86 -32.81
N ALA A 120 31.17 15.68 -33.39
CA ALA A 120 32.27 14.75 -33.67
C ALA A 120 33.38 15.40 -34.55
N ARG A 121 34.65 15.00 -34.35
CA ARG A 121 35.78 15.47 -35.18
C ARG A 121 35.54 15.13 -36.65
N ASN A 122 35.82 16.08 -37.54
CA ASN A 122 35.46 16.04 -38.97
C ASN A 122 33.95 16.03 -39.25
N GLY A 123 33.13 16.48 -38.29
CA GLY A 123 31.66 16.51 -38.33
C GLY A 123 31.00 17.24 -39.50
N GLY A 124 31.79 17.88 -40.38
CA GLY A 124 31.30 18.55 -41.57
C GLY A 124 30.22 19.60 -41.28
N LYS A 125 29.57 20.05 -42.34
CA LYS A 125 28.26 20.71 -42.24
C LYS A 125 27.18 19.60 -42.31
N PRO A 126 26.07 19.74 -41.56
CA PRO A 126 25.66 20.92 -40.80
C PRO A 126 26.31 20.92 -39.40
N GLU A 127 26.38 22.09 -38.78
CA GLU A 127 26.65 22.16 -37.33
C GLU A 127 25.49 21.51 -36.55
N CYS A 128 25.68 21.31 -35.25
CA CYS A 128 24.63 20.77 -34.41
C CYS A 128 23.33 21.59 -34.51
N PRO A 129 22.15 20.93 -34.42
CA PRO A 129 20.87 21.62 -34.57
C PRO A 129 20.76 22.77 -33.57
N SER A 130 20.38 23.95 -34.05
CA SER A 130 20.27 25.14 -33.19
C SER A 130 19.17 25.00 -32.13
N ASN A 131 18.12 24.22 -32.43
CA ASN A 131 17.04 23.90 -31.51
C ASN A 131 17.40 22.82 -30.48
N LEU A 132 18.57 22.18 -30.58
CA LEU A 132 19.04 21.20 -29.59
C LEU A 132 19.11 21.83 -28.19
N VAL A 133 19.50 23.11 -28.15
CA VAL A 133 19.57 23.93 -26.95
C VAL A 133 18.21 24.13 -26.26
N ASP A 134 17.14 24.08 -27.03
CA ASP A 134 15.77 24.29 -26.55
C ASP A 134 15.06 22.97 -26.23
N GLN A 135 15.73 21.84 -26.45
CA GLN A 135 15.18 20.52 -26.16
C GLN A 135 14.94 20.36 -24.65
N VAL A 136 13.70 20.00 -24.34
CA VAL A 136 13.24 19.66 -23.00
C VAL A 136 12.94 18.16 -22.98
N ASP A 137 13.49 17.49 -21.99
CA ASP A 137 13.13 16.11 -21.65
C ASP A 137 12.22 16.14 -20.42
N SER A 138 11.19 15.30 -20.43
CA SER A 138 10.16 15.23 -19.39
C SER A 138 9.96 13.80 -18.96
N ALA A 139 9.84 13.58 -17.66
CA ALA A 139 9.56 12.26 -17.10
C ALA A 139 8.53 12.35 -15.96
N PRO A 140 7.67 11.33 -15.80
CA PRO A 140 6.83 11.23 -14.62
C PRO A 140 7.69 11.10 -13.35
N CYS A 141 7.19 11.69 -12.28
CA CYS A 141 7.77 11.61 -10.94
C CYS A 141 6.65 11.50 -9.90
N ASN A 142 6.98 11.07 -8.68
CA ASN A 142 6.04 10.95 -7.58
C ASN A 142 4.71 10.28 -7.98
N THR A 143 4.82 9.10 -8.60
CA THR A 143 3.71 8.41 -9.27
C THR A 143 2.65 7.84 -8.32
N TYR A 144 3.00 7.74 -7.03
CA TYR A 144 2.12 7.26 -5.97
C TYR A 144 0.96 8.24 -5.72
N LEU A 145 -0.20 7.70 -5.35
CA LEU A 145 -1.36 8.51 -5.00
C LEU A 145 -1.11 9.33 -3.72
N CYS A 146 -1.65 10.54 -3.70
CA CYS A 146 -1.55 11.42 -2.53
C CYS A 146 -2.19 10.78 -1.29
N PRO A 147 -1.57 10.95 -0.10
CA PRO A 147 -2.12 10.42 1.14
C PRO A 147 -3.51 10.99 1.44
N THR A 148 -4.36 10.15 2.02
CA THR A 148 -5.72 10.52 2.42
C THR A 148 -5.99 10.09 3.85
N ASN A 149 -6.72 10.92 4.59
CA ASN A 149 -7.10 10.60 5.96
C ASN A 149 -8.16 9.50 6.00
N LEU A 150 -8.06 8.60 6.98
CA LEU A 150 -9.04 7.55 7.20
C LEU A 150 -10.46 8.11 7.45
N SER A 151 -10.56 9.30 8.06
CA SER A 151 -11.82 10.01 8.28
C SER A 151 -12.57 10.39 7.00
N SER A 152 -11.89 10.48 5.86
CA SER A 152 -12.51 10.78 4.56
C SER A 152 -13.36 9.64 4.00
N TYR A 153 -13.18 8.42 4.52
CA TYR A 153 -13.91 7.23 4.08
C TYR A 153 -15.12 6.98 4.97
N GLY A 154 -16.31 6.92 4.40
CA GLY A 154 -17.53 6.54 5.11
C GLY A 154 -17.46 5.10 5.64
N PHE A 155 -18.28 4.77 6.63
CA PHE A 155 -18.49 3.39 7.01
C PHE A 155 -19.30 2.64 5.95
N SER A 156 -19.05 1.32 5.84
CA SER A 156 -19.81 0.39 5.03
C SER A 156 -21.31 0.50 5.32
N GLU A 157 -22.14 0.31 4.29
CA GLU A 157 -23.60 0.35 4.42
C GLU A 157 -24.13 -0.76 5.35
N HIS A 158 -23.39 -1.86 5.43
CA HIS A 158 -23.80 -3.05 6.17
C HIS A 158 -22.93 -3.29 7.40
N CYS A 159 -23.55 -3.88 8.41
CA CYS A 159 -22.88 -4.38 9.59
C CYS A 159 -22.33 -5.80 9.35
N HIS A 160 -21.28 -6.13 10.07
CA HIS A 160 -20.65 -7.43 10.11
C HIS A 160 -20.63 -7.94 11.55
N TYR A 161 -20.83 -9.25 11.72
CA TYR A 161 -20.69 -9.87 13.03
C TYR A 161 -19.22 -9.87 13.45
N ASN A 162 -18.93 -9.54 14.71
CA ASN A 162 -17.59 -9.72 15.26
C ASN A 162 -17.17 -11.20 15.23
N ASP A 163 -18.13 -12.09 15.53
CA ASP A 163 -17.99 -13.54 15.45
C ASP A 163 -19.22 -14.13 14.74
N ALA A 164 -19.00 -14.75 13.59
CA ALA A 164 -20.07 -15.34 12.78
C ALA A 164 -20.81 -16.49 13.49
N ASN A 165 -20.17 -17.20 14.44
CA ASN A 165 -20.79 -18.29 15.19
C ASN A 165 -21.75 -17.77 16.26
N LEU A 166 -21.38 -16.67 16.91
CA LEU A 166 -22.19 -16.04 17.96
C LEU A 166 -23.24 -15.08 17.40
N ARG A 167 -23.11 -14.68 16.12
CA ARG A 167 -24.01 -13.76 15.42
C ARG A 167 -24.24 -12.50 16.28
N ALA A 168 -25.49 -12.08 16.45
CA ALA A 168 -25.84 -10.87 17.18
C ALA A 168 -25.37 -10.87 18.65
N ILE A 169 -25.18 -12.04 19.27
CA ILE A 169 -24.71 -12.18 20.65
C ILE A 169 -23.24 -11.73 20.77
N GLY A 170 -22.43 -11.97 19.73
CA GLY A 170 -21.03 -11.52 19.66
C GLY A 170 -20.87 -10.03 19.36
N GLY A 171 -21.98 -9.33 19.07
CA GLY A 171 -21.98 -7.94 18.65
C GLY A 171 -21.60 -7.74 17.18
N CYS A 172 -21.81 -6.51 16.71
CA CYS A 172 -21.58 -6.13 15.32
C CYS A 172 -20.78 -4.85 15.19
N PHE A 173 -20.07 -4.75 14.07
CA PHE A 173 -19.31 -3.58 13.69
C PHE A 173 -19.55 -3.27 12.21
N LYS A 174 -19.32 -2.02 11.84
CA LYS A 174 -19.13 -1.62 10.44
C LYS A 174 -17.73 -1.07 10.28
N ILE A 175 -17.20 -1.20 9.07
CA ILE A 175 -15.81 -0.87 8.73
C ILE A 175 -15.80 0.25 7.69
N ARG A 176 -14.82 1.15 7.73
CA ARG A 176 -14.70 2.18 6.69
C ARG A 176 -14.42 1.57 5.33
N ASP A 177 -15.10 2.09 4.30
CA ASP A 177 -14.96 1.67 2.91
C ASP A 177 -13.71 2.32 2.30
N VAL A 178 -12.57 1.66 2.50
CA VAL A 178 -11.25 2.12 2.05
C VAL A 178 -10.92 1.47 0.70
N PRO A 179 -10.49 2.24 -0.31
CA PRO A 179 -10.17 1.70 -1.63
C PRO A 179 -8.97 0.74 -1.58
N LEU A 180 -8.96 -0.23 -2.49
CA LEU A 180 -7.88 -1.22 -2.65
C LEU A 180 -6.76 -0.75 -3.59
N ASP A 181 -6.55 0.57 -3.71
CA ASP A 181 -5.49 1.14 -4.54
C ASP A 181 -4.18 1.35 -3.75
N ASP A 182 -3.15 1.88 -4.42
CA ASP A 182 -1.78 2.00 -3.90
C ASP A 182 -1.54 3.26 -3.04
N ARG A 183 -2.60 3.93 -2.56
CA ARG A 183 -2.48 5.16 -1.78
C ARG A 183 -2.08 4.91 -0.33
N LEU A 184 -1.35 5.86 0.24
CA LEU A 184 -1.11 5.88 1.69
C LEU A 184 -2.36 6.38 2.43
N ILE A 185 -2.80 5.64 3.45
CA ILE A 185 -3.89 6.06 4.34
C ILE A 185 -3.31 6.54 5.66
N LEU A 186 -3.64 7.76 6.06
CA LEU A 186 -3.27 8.31 7.36
C LEU A 186 -4.34 7.95 8.40
N ILE A 187 -3.94 7.30 9.49
CA ILE A 187 -4.86 6.87 10.55
C ILE A 187 -5.13 8.02 11.50
N ASP A 188 -6.24 8.72 11.30
CA ASP A 188 -6.69 9.85 12.11
C ASP A 188 -7.98 9.58 12.90
N THR A 189 -8.59 8.40 12.70
CA THR A 189 -9.83 7.96 13.36
C THR A 189 -9.87 6.43 13.46
N ASN A 190 -10.87 5.88 14.15
CA ASN A 190 -11.12 4.44 14.18
C ASN A 190 -11.56 3.90 12.80
N LEU A 191 -10.99 2.74 12.42
CA LEU A 191 -11.35 1.98 11.22
C LEU A 191 -12.73 1.33 11.34
N THR A 192 -13.13 0.95 12.54
CA THR A 192 -14.39 0.28 12.84
C THR A 192 -15.21 1.08 13.84
N GLU A 193 -16.53 0.93 13.75
CA GLU A 193 -17.45 1.40 14.79
C GLU A 193 -18.56 0.39 15.06
N LYS A 194 -19.10 0.42 16.29
CA LYS A 194 -20.22 -0.44 16.67
C LYS A 194 -21.47 -0.05 15.89
N CYS A 195 -22.28 -1.05 15.54
CA CYS A 195 -23.55 -0.83 14.88
C CYS A 195 -24.59 -1.86 15.31
N ASP A 196 -25.85 -1.64 14.93
CA ASP A 196 -26.93 -2.57 15.22
C ASP A 196 -26.82 -3.83 14.34
N CYS A 197 -26.91 -4.99 14.98
CA CYS A 197 -26.89 -6.28 14.30
C CYS A 197 -28.13 -6.55 13.45
N SER A 198 -29.20 -5.77 13.60
CA SER A 198 -30.40 -5.88 12.77
C SER A 198 -30.12 -5.64 11.27
N SER A 199 -29.08 -4.85 10.95
CA SER A 199 -28.60 -4.58 9.58
C SER A 199 -27.38 -5.40 9.18
N ALA A 200 -27.06 -6.47 9.91
CA ALA A 200 -25.90 -7.31 9.61
C ALA A 200 -26.16 -8.26 8.45
N VAL A 201 -25.25 -8.31 7.48
CA VAL A 201 -25.34 -9.23 6.34
C VAL A 201 -24.70 -10.56 6.72
N HIS A 202 -25.39 -11.66 6.40
CA HIS A 202 -24.82 -13.00 6.44
C HIS A 202 -24.05 -13.25 5.14
N LEU A 203 -22.72 -13.36 5.24
CA LEU A 203 -21.86 -13.88 4.17
C LEU A 203 -21.94 -15.40 4.11
#